data_AF-A0A1X4HRV4-F1
#
_entry.id   AF-A0A1X4HRV4-F1
#
_cell.length_a   1.000
_cell.length_b   1.000
_cell.length_c   1.000
_cell.angle_alpha   90.00
_cell.angle_beta   90.00
_cell.angle_gamma   90.00
#
_symmetry.space_group_name_H-M   'P 1'
#
loop_
_entity.id
_entity.type
_entity.pdbx_description
1 polymer ?
#
loop_
_entity_poly.entity_id
_entity_poly.type
_entity_poly.pdbx_seq_one_letter_code
_entity_poly.pdbx_strand_id
1 'polypeptide(L)'
;GVVLMGGFGVGTAMLQERIDSITEVTDAPDQSVVDRYTLWAAATGMWREHPWTGVGLKNFPEYRDGHATLALSSGSDIAGAGEEYHRQALLSPHSMYLLVLSEQGLIGLLTLAGGWLALLVCALRRLLRARRRGPGLDCALVAVGLLLWLLTDFVYGDIGGPSTVLTGVALGLTAWWALSRDDLPRTARCDEASERVEEAATR
;
A
#
# COMPACT_ATOMS: atom_id res chain seq x y z
N GLY A 1 67.73 15.15 12.73
CA GLY A 1 67.07 14.07 11.97
C GLY A 1 65.99 13.47 12.83
N VAL A 2 64.74 13.58 12.40
CA VAL A 2 63.57 13.00 13.06
C VAL A 2 63.54 11.51 12.73
N VAL A 3 63.44 10.64 13.74
CA VAL A 3 63.13 9.21 13.53
C VAL A 3 61.71 8.96 14.01
N LEU A 4 60.81 8.78 13.04
CA LEU A 4 59.48 8.19 13.20
C LEU A 4 59.63 6.73 13.66
N MET A 5 59.02 6.38 14.80
CA MET A 5 58.74 5.00 15.20
C MET A 5 57.24 4.76 15.06
N GLY A 6 56.83 4.19 13.92
CA GLY A 6 55.43 4.01 13.53
C GLY A 6 54.82 2.69 14.01
N GLY A 7 53.74 2.78 14.80
CA GLY A 7 52.39 2.49 14.31
C GLY A 7 51.98 1.08 13.87
N PHE A 8 52.73 0.00 14.12
CA PHE A 8 52.37 -1.33 13.62
C PHE A 8 51.48 -2.21 14.53
N GLY A 9 51.24 -1.83 15.80
CA GLY A 9 50.46 -2.65 16.75
C GLY A 9 49.02 -2.19 17.01
N VAL A 10 48.74 -0.89 16.89
CA VAL A 10 47.42 -0.31 17.20
C VAL A 10 46.42 -0.53 16.05
N GLY A 11 46.92 -0.52 14.81
CA GLY A 11 46.10 -0.71 13.62
C GLY A 11 45.53 -2.13 13.50
N THR A 12 46.28 -3.15 13.91
CA THR A 12 45.82 -4.55 13.91
C THR A 12 44.80 -4.82 14.99
N ALA A 13 44.93 -4.22 16.18
CA ALA A 13 43.94 -4.36 17.25
C ALA A 13 42.59 -3.74 16.85
N MET A 14 42.59 -2.53 16.27
CA MET A 14 41.36 -1.91 15.75
C MET A 14 40.77 -2.65 14.54
N LEU A 15 41.62 -3.28 13.70
CA LEU A 15 41.13 -4.12 12.61
C LEU A 15 40.50 -5.41 13.13
N GLN A 16 41.12 -6.03 14.15
CA GLN A 16 40.63 -7.24 14.78
C GLN A 16 39.32 -6.98 15.52
N GLU A 17 39.23 -5.87 16.25
CA GLU A 17 38.01 -5.41 16.92
C GLU A 17 36.89 -5.10 15.91
N ARG A 18 37.21 -4.58 14.72
CA ARG A 18 36.23 -4.42 13.63
C ARG A 18 35.84 -5.74 12.97
N ILE A 19 36.77 -6.68 12.79
CA ILE A 19 36.47 -8.00 12.21
C ILE A 19 35.63 -8.81 13.20
N ASP A 20 36.01 -8.84 14.48
CA ASP A 20 35.28 -9.47 15.57
C ASP A 20 33.88 -8.85 15.68
N SER A 21 33.75 -7.51 15.63
CA SER A 21 32.46 -6.81 15.57
C SER A 21 31.61 -7.17 14.35
N ILE A 22 32.22 -7.37 13.17
CA ILE A 22 31.50 -7.78 11.96
C ILE A 22 31.03 -9.24 12.06
N THR A 23 31.82 -10.11 12.71
CA THR A 23 31.45 -11.52 12.94
C THR A 23 30.53 -11.73 14.15
N GLU A 24 30.55 -10.83 15.14
CA GLU A 24 29.64 -10.85 16.29
C GLU A 24 28.21 -10.46 15.87
N VAL A 25 28.08 -9.64 14.82
CA VAL A 25 26.79 -9.29 14.19
C VAL A 25 26.16 -10.47 13.42
N THR A 26 26.88 -11.58 13.21
CA THR A 26 26.33 -12.76 12.52
C THR A 26 25.73 -13.85 13.42
N ASP A 27 25.92 -13.81 14.74
CA ASP A 27 25.49 -14.90 15.63
C ASP A 27 24.10 -14.73 16.27
N ALA A 28 23.48 -13.56 16.15
CA ALA A 28 22.08 -13.36 16.52
C ALA A 28 21.35 -12.55 15.44
N PRO A 29 20.26 -13.05 14.82
CA PRO A 29 19.48 -12.25 13.89
C PRO A 29 19.02 -10.97 14.59
N ASP A 30 19.17 -9.83 13.91
CA ASP A 30 18.72 -8.53 14.42
C ASP A 30 17.26 -8.63 14.87
N GLN A 31 16.95 -8.11 16.07
CA GLN A 31 15.63 -8.25 16.69
C GLN A 31 14.52 -7.70 15.80
N SER A 32 14.82 -6.67 15.01
CA SER A 32 13.90 -6.10 14.02
C SER A 32 13.43 -7.10 12.96
N VAL A 33 14.29 -8.07 12.60
CA VAL A 33 14.00 -9.13 11.63
C VAL A 33 13.14 -10.21 12.29
N VAL A 34 13.48 -10.59 13.52
CA VAL A 34 12.70 -11.55 14.31
C VAL A 34 11.28 -11.02 14.53
N ASP A 35 11.13 -9.74 14.88
CA ASP A 35 9.81 -9.11 15.08
C ASP A 35 8.95 -9.12 13.80
N ARG A 36 9.54 -8.91 12.61
CA ARG A 36 8.79 -9.01 11.35
C ARG A 36 8.28 -10.43 11.10
N TYR A 37 9.14 -11.43 11.26
CA TYR A 37 8.75 -12.82 11.02
C TYR A 37 7.70 -13.31 12.02
N THR A 38 7.79 -12.89 13.28
CA THR A 38 6.80 -13.23 14.30
C THR A 38 5.45 -12.56 14.02
N LEU A 39 5.44 -11.31 13.56
CA LEU A 39 4.23 -10.63 13.09
C LEU A 39 3.62 -11.30 11.85
N TRP A 40 4.44 -11.74 10.90
CA TRP A 40 3.97 -12.47 9.72
C TRP A 40 3.39 -13.83 10.09
N ALA A 41 4.04 -14.56 11.01
CA ALA A 41 3.54 -15.81 11.54
C ALA A 41 2.16 -15.59 12.19
N ALA A 42 2.01 -14.55 13.01
CA ALA A 42 0.74 -14.19 13.63
C ALA A 42 -0.36 -13.91 12.59
N ALA A 43 -0.06 -13.10 11.57
CA ALA A 43 -0.98 -12.81 10.47
C ALA A 43 -1.43 -14.06 9.71
N THR A 44 -0.48 -14.97 9.41
CA THR A 44 -0.81 -16.23 8.75
C THR A 44 -1.62 -17.18 9.64
N GLY A 45 -1.40 -17.14 10.96
CA GLY A 45 -2.21 -17.86 11.95
C GLY A 45 -3.67 -17.42 11.93
N MET A 46 -3.90 -16.10 12.07
CA MET A 46 -5.23 -15.50 12.00
C MET A 46 -5.96 -15.87 10.69
N TRP A 47 -5.27 -15.77 9.55
CA TRP A 47 -5.84 -16.13 8.26
C TRP A 47 -6.18 -17.62 8.16
N ARG A 48 -5.35 -18.52 8.69
CA ARG A 48 -5.63 -19.97 8.65
C ARG A 48 -6.88 -20.33 9.44
N GLU A 49 -7.17 -19.61 10.51
CA GLU A 49 -8.38 -19.81 11.32
C GLU A 49 -9.62 -19.19 10.66
N HIS A 50 -9.47 -18.02 10.05
CA HIS A 50 -10.55 -17.28 9.39
C HIS A 50 -10.24 -16.98 7.91
N PRO A 51 -10.18 -17.99 7.03
CA PRO A 51 -9.63 -17.83 5.68
C PRO A 51 -10.45 -16.92 4.77
N TRP A 52 -11.77 -16.85 4.99
CA TRP A 52 -12.68 -16.10 4.14
C TRP A 52 -12.82 -14.64 4.55
N THR A 53 -13.05 -14.40 5.83
CA THR A 53 -13.41 -13.08 6.38
C THR A 53 -12.31 -12.44 7.21
N GLY A 54 -11.28 -13.20 7.61
CA GLY A 54 -10.30 -12.75 8.60
C GLY A 54 -10.93 -12.55 9.99
N VAL A 55 -10.14 -11.97 10.90
CA VAL A 55 -10.50 -11.69 12.30
C VAL A 55 -11.29 -10.39 12.50
N GLY A 56 -11.54 -9.63 11.43
CA GLY A 56 -12.23 -8.34 11.46
C GLY A 56 -11.29 -7.15 11.31
N LEU A 57 -11.85 -6.04 10.79
CA LEU A 57 -11.10 -4.82 10.48
C LEU A 57 -10.56 -4.16 11.77
N LYS A 58 -9.27 -3.82 11.77
CA LYS A 58 -8.52 -3.26 12.91
C LYS A 58 -8.42 -4.17 14.14
N ASN A 59 -8.73 -5.46 14.00
CA ASN A 59 -8.60 -6.42 15.10
C ASN A 59 -7.21 -7.08 15.16
N PHE A 60 -6.31 -6.79 14.22
CA PHE A 60 -4.98 -7.41 14.21
C PHE A 60 -4.25 -7.32 15.57
N PRO A 61 -4.19 -6.17 16.27
CA PRO A 61 -3.47 -6.09 17.56
C PRO A 61 -4.08 -6.95 18.67
N GLU A 62 -5.40 -7.17 18.64
CA GLU A 62 -6.13 -7.96 19.64
C GLU A 62 -5.82 -9.45 19.52
N TYR A 63 -5.75 -9.94 18.28
CA TYR A 63 -5.47 -11.36 18.00
C TYR A 63 -3.96 -11.66 17.92
N ARG A 64 -3.11 -10.63 17.74
CA ARG A 64 -1.67 -10.79 17.51
C ARG A 64 -1.02 -11.59 18.62
N ASP A 65 -1.27 -11.24 19.88
CA ASP A 65 -0.58 -11.85 21.01
C ASP A 65 -0.98 -13.33 21.21
N GLY A 66 -2.15 -13.74 20.71
CA GLY A 66 -2.58 -15.15 20.69
C GLY A 66 -1.89 -16.00 19.62
N HIS A 67 -1.36 -15.37 18.55
CA HIS A 67 -0.69 -16.05 17.44
C HIS A 67 0.81 -15.74 17.32
N ALA A 68 1.30 -14.71 18.01
CA ALA A 68 2.71 -14.35 18.03
C ALA A 68 3.46 -15.26 19.00
N THR A 69 4.62 -15.76 18.56
CA THR A 69 5.52 -16.51 19.42
C THR A 69 6.08 -15.61 20.53
N LEU A 70 6.44 -16.20 21.68
CA LEU A 70 7.10 -15.51 22.82
C LEU A 70 8.38 -14.75 22.45
N ALA A 71 8.93 -14.98 21.26
CA ALA A 71 10.08 -14.27 20.70
C ALA A 71 9.76 -12.88 20.13
N LEU A 72 8.49 -12.47 20.07
CA LEU A 72 8.10 -11.11 19.66
C LEU A 72 8.54 -10.12 20.75
N SER A 73 9.50 -9.25 20.42
CA SER A 73 9.89 -8.14 21.29
C SER A 73 8.79 -7.07 21.24
N SER A 74 7.74 -7.26 22.05
CA SER A 74 6.66 -6.28 22.17
C SER A 74 7.00 -5.10 23.09
N GLY A 75 8.23 -5.04 23.59
CA GLY A 75 8.72 -4.01 24.50
C GLY A 75 10.00 -3.38 23.96
N SER A 76 9.97 -2.07 23.71
CA SER A 76 11.22 -1.31 23.66
C SER A 76 11.75 -1.22 25.10
N ASP A 77 12.77 -2.00 25.42
CA ASP A 77 13.44 -1.88 26.72
C ASP A 77 14.29 -0.61 26.71
N ILE A 78 13.72 0.50 27.20
CA ILE A 78 14.45 1.73 27.52
C ILE A 78 14.99 1.66 28.95
N ALA A 79 15.63 0.54 29.29
CA ALA A 79 16.40 0.39 30.52
C ALA A 79 17.61 1.34 30.48
N GLY A 80 17.39 2.61 30.85
CA GLY A 80 18.47 3.59 30.99
C GLY A 80 18.09 5.04 31.21
N ALA A 81 16.82 5.46 31.03
CA ALA A 81 16.47 6.89 31.01
C ALA A 81 15.33 7.33 31.95
N GLY A 82 14.89 6.50 32.90
CA GLY A 82 13.85 6.88 33.87
C GLY A 82 12.43 7.00 33.29
N GLU A 83 12.22 6.55 32.05
CA GLU A 83 10.91 6.45 31.40
C GLU A 83 10.29 5.07 31.66
N GLU A 84 8.99 5.06 31.95
CA GLU A 84 8.20 3.87 32.22
C GLU A 84 8.17 2.96 30.99
N TYR A 85 8.06 1.64 31.19
CA TYR A 85 7.98 0.66 30.10
C TYR A 85 6.84 1.03 29.14
N HIS A 86 7.19 1.47 27.93
CA HIS A 86 6.23 1.80 26.88
C HIS A 86 6.16 0.67 25.86
N ARG A 87 5.04 -0.06 25.90
CA ARG A 87 4.72 -1.08 24.91
C ARG A 87 4.43 -0.41 23.57
N GLN A 88 5.37 -0.48 22.61
CA GLN A 88 5.07 -0.06 21.24
C GLN A 88 4.06 -1.03 20.64
N ALA A 89 2.85 -0.53 20.40
CA ALA A 89 1.84 -1.29 19.69
C ALA A 89 2.34 -1.49 18.25
N LEU A 90 2.86 -2.68 17.96
CA LEU A 90 3.07 -3.15 16.59
C LEU A 90 1.69 -3.38 15.97
N LEU A 91 1.11 -2.31 15.41
CA LEU A 91 -0.29 -2.22 14.96
C LEU A 91 -0.57 -2.98 13.66
N SER A 92 0.47 -3.33 12.90
CA SER A 92 0.34 -4.04 11.62
C SER A 92 1.57 -4.94 11.35
N PRO A 93 1.42 -6.00 10.55
CA PRO A 93 2.50 -6.90 10.19
C PRO A 93 3.55 -6.33 9.23
N HIS A 94 3.71 -5.00 9.11
CA HIS A 94 4.65 -4.35 8.17
C HIS A 94 4.50 -4.87 6.72
N SER A 95 3.31 -5.37 6.38
CA SER A 95 2.93 -5.88 5.08
C SER A 95 1.42 -5.72 4.95
N MET A 96 0.99 -4.76 4.13
CA MET A 96 -0.42 -4.46 3.89
C MET A 96 -1.20 -5.68 3.42
N TYR A 97 -0.57 -6.56 2.63
CA TYR A 97 -1.20 -7.79 2.14
C TYR A 97 -1.54 -8.75 3.28
N LEU A 98 -0.60 -8.97 4.19
CA LEU A 98 -0.81 -9.84 5.34
C LEU A 98 -1.81 -9.22 6.32
N LEU A 99 -1.83 -7.90 6.44
CA LEU A 99 -2.84 -7.19 7.23
C LEU A 99 -4.24 -7.40 6.64
N VAL A 100 -4.44 -7.12 5.34
CA VAL A 100 -5.73 -7.32 4.67
C VAL A 100 -6.14 -8.79 4.70
N LEU A 101 -5.20 -9.72 4.50
CA LEU A 101 -5.47 -11.16 4.51
C LEU A 101 -5.85 -11.67 5.90
N SER A 102 -5.21 -11.18 6.96
CA SER A 102 -5.52 -11.59 8.34
C SER A 102 -6.82 -10.96 8.86
N GLU A 103 -7.09 -9.68 8.54
CA GLU A 103 -8.26 -8.96 9.03
C GLU A 103 -9.52 -9.17 8.20
N GLN A 104 -9.40 -9.26 6.87
CA GLN A 104 -10.53 -9.31 5.95
C GLN A 104 -10.58 -10.60 5.11
N GLY A 105 -9.59 -11.48 5.27
CA GLY A 105 -9.53 -12.77 4.58
C GLY A 105 -9.38 -12.65 3.07
N LEU A 106 -9.63 -13.78 2.39
CA LEU A 106 -9.62 -13.83 0.92
C LEU A 106 -10.67 -12.91 0.31
N ILE A 107 -11.82 -12.72 0.95
CA ILE A 107 -12.88 -11.85 0.42
C ILE A 107 -12.39 -10.41 0.37
N GLY A 108 -11.78 -9.90 1.44
CA GLY A 108 -11.22 -8.55 1.46
C GLY A 108 -10.13 -8.36 0.41
N LEU A 109 -9.18 -9.30 0.36
CA LEU A 109 -8.07 -9.23 -0.60
C LEU A 109 -8.55 -9.26 -2.06
N LEU A 110 -9.49 -10.16 -2.39
CA LEU A 110 -10.06 -10.26 -3.73
C LEU A 110 -10.92 -9.06 -4.09
N THR A 111 -11.66 -8.49 -3.14
CA THR A 111 -12.47 -7.29 -3.39
C THR A 111 -11.60 -6.08 -3.65
N LEU A 112 -10.51 -5.92 -2.90
CA LEU A 112 -9.55 -4.84 -3.08
C LEU A 112 -8.83 -4.95 -4.43
N ALA A 113 -8.18 -6.09 -4.68
CA ALA A 113 -7.44 -6.33 -5.91
C ALA A 113 -8.37 -6.34 -7.14
N GLY A 114 -9.53 -6.98 -7.02
CA GLY A 114 -10.55 -7.05 -8.08
C GLY A 114 -11.16 -5.68 -8.38
N GLY A 115 -11.42 -4.85 -7.38
CA GLY A 115 -11.94 -3.50 -7.55
C GLY A 115 -10.98 -2.60 -8.31
N TRP A 116 -9.69 -2.63 -7.94
CA TRP A 116 -8.64 -1.87 -8.61
C TRP A 116 -8.43 -2.33 -10.05
N LEU A 117 -8.41 -3.65 -10.28
CA LEU A 117 -8.32 -4.23 -11.62
C LEU A 117 -9.54 -3.86 -12.48
N ALA A 118 -10.76 -3.94 -11.93
CA ALA A 118 -11.97 -3.57 -12.64
C ALA A 118 -11.96 -2.09 -13.05
N LEU A 119 -11.52 -1.19 -12.16
CA LEU A 119 -11.37 0.23 -12.47
C LEU A 119 -10.33 0.46 -13.58
N LEU A 120 -9.17 -0.21 -13.50
CA LEU A 120 -8.15 -0.13 -14.56
C LEU A 120 -8.69 -0.59 -15.91
N VAL A 121 -9.40 -1.73 -15.95
CA VAL A 121 -10.03 -2.24 -17.17
C VAL A 121 -11.06 -1.26 -17.73
N CYS A 122 -11.90 -0.66 -16.88
CA CYS A 122 -12.86 0.37 -17.28
C CYS A 122 -12.16 1.61 -17.85
N ALA A 123 -11.13 2.10 -17.17
CA ALA A 123 -10.35 3.26 -17.60
C ALA A 123 -9.66 3.01 -18.96
N LEU A 124 -9.03 1.84 -19.14
CA LEU A 124 -8.39 1.44 -20.40
C LEU A 124 -9.41 1.31 -21.54
N ARG A 125 -10.58 0.70 -21.28
CA ARG A 125 -11.66 0.62 -22.27
C ARG A 125 -12.13 2.01 -22.71
N ARG A 126 -12.26 2.96 -21.77
CA ARG A 126 -12.64 4.34 -22.09
C ARG A 126 -11.54 5.08 -22.83
N LEU A 127 -10.27 4.91 -22.46
CA LEU A 127 -9.12 5.50 -23.16
C LEU A 127 -9.08 5.04 -24.62
N LEU A 128 -9.29 3.75 -24.88
CA LEU A 128 -9.35 3.19 -26.24
C LEU A 128 -10.51 3.78 -27.06
N ARG A 129 -11.65 4.13 -26.43
CA ARG A 129 -12.76 4.82 -27.09
C ARG A 129 -12.44 6.30 -27.37
N ALA A 130 -11.88 7.01 -26.40
CA ALA A 130 -11.48 8.42 -26.54
C ALA A 130 -10.44 8.59 -27.65
N ARG A 131 -9.47 7.67 -27.75
CA ARG A 131 -8.50 7.60 -28.86
C ARG A 131 -9.15 7.55 -30.24
N ARG A 132 -10.34 6.93 -30.37
CA ARG A 132 -11.05 6.81 -31.65
C ARG A 132 -11.96 8.01 -31.95
N ARG A 133 -12.36 8.77 -30.94
CA ARG A 133 -13.38 9.84 -31.07
C ARG A 133 -12.84 11.26 -30.92
N GLY A 134 -11.63 11.45 -30.41
CA GLY A 134 -10.92 12.74 -30.42
C GLY A 134 -10.87 13.47 -29.06
N PRO A 135 -11.99 13.92 -28.47
CA PRO A 135 -11.95 14.68 -27.24
C PRO A 135 -11.80 13.80 -26.00
N GLY A 136 -11.04 14.29 -25.00
CA GLY A 136 -10.89 13.66 -23.68
C GLY A 136 -9.69 12.71 -23.52
N LEU A 137 -8.78 12.67 -24.49
CA LEU A 137 -7.58 11.82 -24.45
C LEU A 137 -6.62 12.22 -23.32
N ASP A 138 -6.46 13.50 -23.03
CA ASP A 138 -5.56 13.98 -21.97
C ASP A 138 -6.04 13.54 -20.59
N CYS A 139 -7.32 13.73 -20.29
CA CYS A 139 -7.94 13.25 -19.04
C CYS A 139 -7.85 11.72 -18.91
N ALA A 140 -7.96 11.00 -20.04
CA ALA A 140 -7.83 9.55 -20.07
C ALA A 140 -6.41 9.10 -19.70
N LEU A 141 -5.39 9.75 -20.24
CA LEU A 141 -4.00 9.46 -19.94
C LEU A 141 -3.65 9.77 -18.48
N VAL A 142 -4.13 10.90 -17.96
CA VAL A 142 -3.96 11.26 -16.54
C VAL A 142 -4.63 10.22 -15.64
N ALA A 143 -5.87 9.84 -15.92
CA ALA A 143 -6.59 8.86 -15.11
C ALA A 143 -5.91 7.47 -15.12
N VAL A 144 -5.50 6.99 -16.29
CA VAL A 144 -4.79 5.70 -16.41
C VAL A 144 -3.41 5.77 -15.77
N GLY A 145 -2.67 6.87 -15.96
CA GLY A 145 -1.35 7.08 -15.35
C GLY A 145 -1.41 7.11 -13.82
N LEU A 146 -2.39 7.82 -13.25
CA LEU A 146 -2.62 7.83 -11.79
C LEU A 146 -2.98 6.45 -11.24
N LEU A 147 -3.84 5.69 -11.95
CA LEU A 147 -4.17 4.33 -11.54
C LEU A 147 -2.95 3.41 -11.57
N LEU A 148 -2.13 3.47 -12.62
CA LEU A 148 -0.91 2.66 -12.73
C LEU A 148 0.11 3.03 -11.66
N TRP A 149 0.27 4.33 -11.38
CA TRP A 149 1.13 4.79 -10.29
C TRP A 149 0.65 4.27 -8.95
N LEU A 150 -0.65 4.41 -8.63
CA LEU A 150 -1.23 3.86 -7.41
C LEU A 150 -1.07 2.34 -7.31
N LEU A 151 -1.28 1.61 -8.41
CA LEU A 151 -1.10 0.16 -8.42
C LEU A 151 0.35 -0.22 -8.13
N THR A 152 1.31 0.52 -8.69
CA THR A 152 2.74 0.28 -8.48
C THR A 152 3.12 0.60 -7.05
N ASP A 153 2.62 1.71 -6.50
CA ASP A 153 2.84 2.11 -5.11
C ASP A 153 2.24 1.08 -4.14
N PHE A 154 1.04 0.58 -4.43
CA PHE A 154 0.43 -0.50 -3.65
C PHE A 154 1.23 -1.80 -3.74
N VAL A 155 1.78 -2.12 -4.92
CA VAL A 155 2.57 -3.33 -5.14
C VAL A 155 3.87 -3.31 -4.33
N TYR A 156 4.57 -2.17 -4.34
CA TYR A 156 5.90 -2.04 -3.77
C TYR A 156 5.94 -1.46 -2.35
N GLY A 157 4.87 -0.79 -1.92
CA GLY A 157 4.85 0.01 -0.70
C GLY A 157 3.66 -0.28 0.20
N ASP A 158 3.73 0.27 1.40
CA ASP A 158 2.65 0.23 2.39
C ASP A 158 1.80 1.50 2.20
N ILE A 159 0.58 1.37 1.71
CA ILE A 159 -0.37 2.51 1.59
C ILE A 159 -1.04 2.71 2.95
N GLY A 160 -0.23 3.13 3.92
CA GLY A 160 -0.65 3.49 5.26
C GLY A 160 -0.37 4.95 5.55
N GLY A 161 -1.25 5.61 6.31
CA GLY A 161 -1.02 6.97 6.79
C GLY A 161 -1.61 8.07 5.90
N PRO A 162 -1.09 9.31 5.95
CA PRO A 162 -1.73 10.49 5.36
C PRO A 162 -1.98 10.41 3.83
N SER A 163 -1.23 9.56 3.12
CA SER A 163 -1.37 9.34 1.68
C SER A 163 -2.69 8.66 1.29
N THR A 164 -3.39 7.99 2.21
CA THR A 164 -4.64 7.28 1.92
C THR A 164 -5.75 8.21 1.42
N VAL A 165 -5.75 9.48 1.86
CA VAL A 165 -6.71 10.49 1.39
C VAL A 165 -6.45 10.82 -0.07
N LEU A 166 -5.19 11.01 -0.45
CA LEU A 166 -4.79 11.29 -1.82
C LEU A 166 -5.13 10.10 -2.73
N THR A 167 -4.88 8.88 -2.27
CA THR A 167 -5.28 7.64 -2.95
C THR A 167 -6.78 7.59 -3.17
N GLY A 168 -7.58 7.91 -2.15
CA GLY A 168 -9.05 7.97 -2.26
C GLY A 168 -9.53 8.99 -3.28
N VAL A 169 -8.94 10.20 -3.30
CA VAL A 169 -9.27 11.25 -4.28
C VAL A 169 -8.93 10.80 -5.69
N ALA A 170 -7.74 10.24 -5.90
CA ALA A 170 -7.31 9.74 -7.20
C ALA A 170 -8.19 8.58 -7.70
N LEU A 171 -8.56 7.63 -6.83
CA LEU A 171 -9.52 6.57 -7.15
C LEU A 171 -10.90 7.14 -7.49
N GLY A 172 -11.37 8.15 -6.77
CA GLY A 172 -12.65 8.82 -7.04
C GLY A 172 -12.68 9.53 -8.39
N LEU A 173 -11.64 10.30 -8.72
CA LEU A 173 -11.52 10.99 -10.01
C LEU A 173 -11.41 10.01 -11.18
N THR A 174 -10.63 8.95 -11.01
CA THR A 174 -10.45 7.91 -12.03
C THR A 174 -11.71 7.08 -12.21
N ALA A 175 -12.45 6.75 -11.15
CA ALA A 175 -13.74 6.09 -11.23
C ALA A 175 -14.80 6.98 -11.89
N TRP A 176 -14.88 8.26 -11.49
CA TRP A 176 -15.77 9.24 -12.12
C TRP A 176 -15.51 9.33 -13.62
N TRP A 177 -14.24 9.49 -14.01
CA TRP A 177 -13.88 9.52 -15.41
C TRP A 177 -14.08 8.16 -16.08
N ALA A 178 -13.79 7.01 -15.47
CA ALA A 178 -13.94 5.72 -16.14
C ALA A 178 -15.41 5.32 -16.34
N LEU A 179 -16.30 5.72 -15.43
CA LEU A 179 -17.69 5.27 -15.35
C LEU A 179 -18.71 6.30 -15.85
N SER A 180 -18.34 7.58 -16.01
CA SER A 180 -19.27 8.60 -16.56
C SER A 180 -19.79 8.15 -17.93
N ARG A 181 -21.10 8.26 -18.16
CA ARG A 181 -21.64 7.94 -19.48
C ARG A 181 -21.23 9.03 -20.47
N ASP A 182 -20.98 8.66 -21.71
CA ASP A 182 -20.91 9.64 -22.78
C ASP A 182 -22.34 10.19 -22.91
N ASP A 183 -22.59 11.39 -22.39
CA ASP A 183 -23.81 12.12 -22.69
C ASP A 183 -23.78 12.40 -24.20
N LEU A 184 -24.41 11.51 -24.98
CA LEU A 184 -24.82 11.83 -26.35
C LEU A 184 -25.49 13.20 -26.30
N PRO A 185 -25.18 14.13 -27.23
CA PRO A 185 -25.68 15.50 -27.19
C PRO A 185 -27.22 15.48 -27.26
N ARG A 186 -27.84 15.45 -26.08
CA ARG A 186 -29.29 15.57 -25.89
C ARG A 186 -29.77 16.91 -26.41
N THR A 187 -28.86 17.88 -26.49
CA THR A 187 -29.02 19.19 -27.13
C THR A 187 -29.30 19.07 -28.62
N ALA A 188 -28.57 18.23 -29.38
CA ALA A 188 -28.80 18.08 -30.83
C ALA A 188 -30.18 17.48 -31.14
N ARG A 189 -30.68 16.57 -30.30
CA ARG A 189 -32.02 15.98 -30.46
C ARG A 189 -33.14 16.92 -30.00
N CYS A 190 -32.87 17.81 -29.05
CA CYS A 190 -33.80 18.86 -28.62
C CYS A 190 -33.88 20.00 -29.64
N ASP A 191 -32.75 20.41 -30.23
CA ASP A 191 -32.72 21.43 -31.30
C ASP A 191 -33.43 20.92 -32.55
N GLU A 192 -33.13 19.70 -33.01
CA GLU A 192 -33.84 19.12 -34.17
C GLU A 192 -35.34 18.89 -33.93
N ALA A 193 -35.75 18.72 -32.67
CA ALA A 193 -37.16 18.59 -32.31
C ALA A 193 -37.82 19.98 -32.22
N SER A 194 -37.10 20.99 -31.73
CA SER A 194 -37.56 22.38 -31.67
C SER A 194 -37.73 22.96 -33.08
N GLU A 195 -36.74 22.79 -33.96
CA GLU A 195 -36.82 23.23 -35.36
C GLU A 195 -38.00 22.58 -36.09
N ARG A 196 -38.22 21.27 -35.91
CA ARG A 196 -39.35 20.57 -36.54
C ARG A 196 -40.71 21.04 -36.04
N VAL A 197 -40.82 21.45 -34.78
CA VAL A 197 -42.07 22.00 -34.22
C VAL A 197 -42.32 23.41 -34.75
N GLU A 198 -41.27 24.22 -34.89
CA GLU A 198 -41.36 25.58 -35.43
C GLU A 198 -41.69 25.59 -36.93
N GLU A 199 -41.13 24.66 -37.70
CA GLU A 199 -41.42 24.48 -39.13
C GLU A 199 -42.85 23.95 -39.38
N ALA A 200 -43.39 23.16 -38.44
CA ALA A 200 -44.78 22.69 -38.49
C ALA A 200 -45.79 23.77 -38.08
N ALA A 201 -45.40 24.73 -37.24
CA ALA A 201 -46.25 25.85 -36.81
C ALA A 201 -46.34 27.00 -37.83
N THR A 202 -45.44 27.01 -38.82
CA THR A 202 -45.34 28.05 -39.86
C THR A 202 -45.97 27.63 -41.20
N ARG A 203 -46.55 26.43 -41.30
CA ARG A 203 -47.35 25.94 -42.44
C ARG A 203 -48.84 25.90 -42.11
#